data_AF-A0A7W0SB53-F1
#
_entry.id   AF-A0A7W0SB53-F1
#
_cell.length_a   1.000
_cell.length_b   1.000
_cell.length_c   1.000
_cell.angle_alpha   90.00
_cell.angle_beta   90.00
_cell.angle_gamma   90.00
#
_symmetry.space_group_name_H-M   'P 1'
#
loop_
_entity.id
_entity.type
_entity.pdbx_description
1 polymer ?
#
loop_
_entity_poly.entity_id
_entity_poly.type
_entity_poly.pdbx_seq_one_letter_code
_entity_poly.pdbx_strand_id
1 'polypeptide(L)'
;PIVDLLRKHFGVPAALRNDVQIAAMGEARFGAGKDTADFLCVFVGTGIGGSLVRKGELVTGASGSAGEIGHLTIDAGGRLCGCGGRGHLEAYASRTAMTRALLGELKRGRSTLLTDLMPDLEGDASGGTAIRSGVLAKAVAAGDELVIETITEAGHYLGLGLASAMNLLNPGLIILGGGVIEALDLLFDVAANQARREALPVAATSVKIVKAGLGDNSGVVGAALLGAQAAG
;
A
#
# COMPACT_ATOMS: atom_id res chain seq x y z
N PRO A 1 -11.26 -13.07 -20.96
CA PRO A 1 -10.07 -13.23 -21.85
C PRO A 1 -9.50 -11.87 -22.32
N ILE A 2 -9.05 -11.01 -21.39
CA ILE A 2 -8.54 -9.68 -21.76
C ILE A 2 -7.24 -9.75 -22.58
N VAL A 3 -6.35 -10.70 -22.25
CA VAL A 3 -5.08 -10.89 -22.97
C VAL A 3 -5.32 -11.24 -24.44
N ASP A 4 -6.25 -12.15 -24.73
CA ASP A 4 -6.55 -12.55 -26.11
C ASP A 4 -7.17 -11.41 -26.91
N LEU A 5 -8.02 -10.59 -26.28
CA LEU A 5 -8.60 -9.41 -26.90
C LEU A 5 -7.51 -8.38 -27.24
N LEU A 6 -6.57 -8.13 -26.33
CA LEU A 6 -5.44 -7.22 -26.57
C LEU A 6 -4.53 -7.74 -27.69
N ARG A 7 -4.18 -9.03 -27.67
CA ARG A 7 -3.37 -9.66 -28.73
C ARG A 7 -4.04 -9.52 -30.09
N LYS A 8 -5.34 -9.81 -30.18
CA LYS A 8 -6.12 -9.72 -31.42
C LYS A 8 -6.22 -8.29 -31.94
N HIS A 9 -6.38 -7.31 -31.05
CA HIS A 9 -6.56 -5.91 -31.44
C HIS A 9 -5.24 -5.24 -31.86
N PHE A 10 -4.16 -5.46 -31.12
CA PHE A 10 -2.88 -4.77 -31.35
C PHE A 10 -1.86 -5.57 -32.18
N GLY A 11 -2.09 -6.87 -32.39
CA GLY A 11 -1.18 -7.71 -33.20
C GLY A 11 0.19 -7.95 -32.54
N VAL A 12 0.31 -7.70 -31.24
CA VAL A 12 1.55 -7.87 -30.46
C VAL A 12 1.32 -8.79 -29.26
N PRO A 13 2.37 -9.42 -28.71
CA PRO A 13 2.28 -10.16 -27.46
C PRO A 13 1.68 -9.30 -26.33
N ALA A 14 0.87 -9.93 -25.50
CA ALA A 14 0.31 -9.32 -24.31
C ALA A 14 0.36 -10.30 -23.13
N ALA A 15 0.47 -9.77 -21.93
CA ALA A 15 0.47 -10.48 -20.67
C ALA A 15 -0.33 -9.69 -19.63
N LEU A 16 -0.84 -10.39 -18.63
CA LEU A 16 -1.61 -9.81 -17.54
C LEU A 16 -1.12 -10.40 -16.22
N ARG A 17 -1.02 -9.54 -15.21
CA ARG A 17 -0.72 -9.93 -13.84
C ARG A 17 -1.34 -8.90 -12.89
N ASN A 18 -1.46 -9.25 -11.62
CA ASN A 18 -1.86 -8.33 -10.55
C ASN A 18 -0.94 -7.08 -10.54
N ASP A 19 -1.51 -5.92 -10.29
CA ASP A 19 -0.85 -4.61 -10.31
C ASP A 19 0.33 -4.51 -9.33
N VAL A 20 0.16 -5.00 -8.10
CA VAL A 20 1.20 -4.98 -7.07
C VAL A 20 2.32 -5.96 -7.39
N GLN A 21 2.00 -7.13 -7.94
CA GLN A 21 3.01 -8.07 -8.43
C GLN A 21 3.82 -7.46 -9.59
N ILE A 22 3.14 -6.76 -10.51
CA ILE A 22 3.82 -6.04 -11.59
C ILE A 22 4.74 -4.96 -11.01
N ALA A 23 4.26 -4.16 -10.06
CA ALA A 23 5.08 -3.15 -9.40
C ALA A 23 6.29 -3.75 -8.70
N ALA A 24 6.12 -4.90 -8.03
CA ALA A 24 7.22 -5.64 -7.40
C ALA A 24 8.23 -6.17 -8.42
N MET A 25 7.82 -6.58 -9.63
CA MET A 25 8.76 -6.91 -10.71
C MET A 25 9.60 -5.70 -11.15
N GLY A 26 8.98 -4.52 -11.22
CA GLY A 26 9.68 -3.26 -11.49
C GLY A 26 10.74 -2.97 -10.42
N GLU A 27 10.32 -3.01 -9.14
CA GLU A 27 11.22 -2.80 -8.00
C GLU A 27 12.34 -3.86 -7.91
N ALA A 28 12.03 -5.12 -8.23
CA ALA A 28 12.99 -6.22 -8.27
C ALA A 28 14.09 -5.99 -9.31
N ARG A 29 13.77 -5.36 -10.45
CA ARG A 29 14.71 -5.26 -11.55
C ARG A 29 15.44 -3.92 -11.61
N PHE A 30 14.73 -2.83 -11.29
CA PHE A 30 15.19 -1.46 -11.52
C PHE A 30 15.05 -0.55 -10.31
N GLY A 31 14.32 -0.96 -9.27
CA GLY A 31 14.04 -0.15 -8.09
C GLY A 31 14.85 -0.56 -6.86
N ALA A 32 14.22 -0.40 -5.70
CA ALA A 32 14.84 -0.62 -4.39
C ALA A 32 15.14 -2.10 -4.11
N GLY A 33 14.53 -3.03 -4.84
CA GLY A 33 14.73 -4.48 -4.69
C GLY A 33 15.88 -5.06 -5.51
N LYS A 34 16.54 -4.28 -6.38
CA LYS A 34 17.50 -4.80 -7.38
C LYS A 34 18.66 -5.65 -6.84
N ASP A 35 19.11 -5.36 -5.62
CA ASP A 35 20.25 -6.01 -4.96
C ASP A 35 19.81 -6.93 -3.81
N THR A 36 18.50 -7.23 -3.70
CA THR A 36 17.94 -8.05 -2.61
C THR A 36 17.08 -9.16 -3.19
N ALA A 37 17.44 -10.42 -2.88
CA ALA A 37 16.72 -11.57 -3.40
C ALA A 37 15.40 -11.86 -2.65
N ASP A 38 15.32 -11.44 -1.39
CA ASP A 38 14.19 -11.71 -0.49
C ASP A 38 13.62 -10.40 0.06
N PHE A 39 12.48 -9.97 -0.48
CA PHE A 39 11.84 -8.74 -0.05
C PHE A 39 10.32 -8.78 -0.18
N LEU A 40 9.64 -7.92 0.59
CA LEU A 40 8.21 -7.71 0.49
C LEU A 40 7.95 -6.29 -0.03
N CYS A 41 7.21 -6.18 -1.13
CA CYS A 41 6.62 -4.93 -1.55
C CYS A 41 5.26 -4.74 -0.88
N VAL A 42 4.99 -3.54 -0.38
CA VAL A 42 3.69 -3.13 0.17
C VAL A 42 3.31 -1.78 -0.43
N PHE A 43 2.21 -1.74 -1.18
CA PHE A 43 1.74 -0.54 -1.86
C PHE A 43 0.47 -0.03 -1.20
N VAL A 44 0.52 1.19 -0.67
CA VAL A 44 -0.60 1.86 0.01
C VAL A 44 -1.21 2.90 -0.94
N GLY A 45 -2.45 2.64 -1.33
CA GLY A 45 -3.21 3.45 -2.27
C GLY A 45 -4.68 3.47 -1.88
N THR A 46 -5.57 3.27 -2.86
CA THR A 46 -7.00 3.07 -2.59
C THR A 46 -7.22 1.94 -1.58
N GLY A 47 -6.49 0.83 -1.76
CA GLY A 47 -6.38 -0.28 -0.81
C GLY A 47 -4.95 -0.45 -0.31
N ILE A 48 -4.65 -1.63 0.24
CA ILE A 48 -3.28 -2.05 0.57
C ILE A 48 -3.00 -3.38 -0.11
N GLY A 49 -2.06 -3.36 -1.05
CA GLY A 49 -1.60 -4.57 -1.72
C GLY A 49 -0.20 -4.95 -1.27
N GLY A 50 0.13 -6.24 -1.38
CA GLY A 50 1.50 -6.71 -1.15
C GLY A 50 1.94 -7.77 -2.14
N SER A 51 3.24 -7.89 -2.31
CA SER A 51 3.84 -8.93 -3.15
C SER A 51 5.20 -9.35 -2.59
N LEU A 52 5.33 -10.66 -2.35
CA LEU A 52 6.53 -11.26 -1.79
C LEU A 52 7.44 -11.75 -2.92
N VAL A 53 8.72 -11.39 -2.84
CA VAL A 53 9.79 -11.90 -3.68
C VAL A 53 10.72 -12.75 -2.81
N ARG A 54 11.05 -13.95 -3.27
CA ARG A 54 11.97 -14.89 -2.62
C ARG A 54 12.92 -15.45 -3.65
N LYS A 55 14.22 -15.45 -3.35
CA LYS A 55 15.28 -15.91 -4.26
C LYS A 55 15.20 -15.23 -5.64
N GLY A 56 14.78 -13.97 -5.68
CA GLY A 56 14.60 -13.18 -6.90
C GLY A 56 13.32 -13.49 -7.69
N GLU A 57 12.46 -14.38 -7.21
CA GLU A 57 11.21 -14.77 -7.87
C GLU A 57 9.98 -14.35 -7.08
N LEU A 58 8.90 -13.99 -7.78
CA LEU A 58 7.61 -13.72 -7.15
C LEU A 58 7.05 -14.98 -6.50
N VAL A 59 6.68 -14.88 -5.23
CA VAL A 59 5.89 -15.90 -4.53
C VAL A 59 4.42 -15.65 -4.83
N THR A 60 3.81 -16.52 -5.65
CA THR A 60 2.40 -16.38 -6.05
C THR A 60 1.44 -17.18 -5.16
N GLY A 61 1.93 -18.21 -4.48
CA GLY A 61 1.09 -19.12 -3.69
C GLY A 61 0.18 -20.00 -4.57
N ALA A 62 -0.65 -20.83 -3.93
CA ALA A 62 -1.48 -21.83 -4.60
C ALA A 62 -2.55 -21.24 -5.53
N SER A 63 -3.08 -20.07 -5.18
CA SER A 63 -4.18 -19.37 -5.89
C SER A 63 -3.73 -18.08 -6.59
N GLY A 64 -2.43 -17.73 -6.53
CA GLY A 64 -1.95 -16.44 -7.02
C GLY A 64 -2.08 -15.28 -6.03
N SER A 65 -2.59 -15.51 -4.82
CA SER A 65 -2.89 -14.49 -3.79
C SER A 65 -1.89 -14.46 -2.63
N ALA A 66 -0.68 -15.01 -2.79
CA ALA A 66 0.35 -14.85 -1.77
C ALA A 66 0.83 -13.39 -1.70
N GLY A 67 1.03 -12.90 -0.49
CA GLY A 67 1.51 -11.53 -0.25
C GLY A 67 0.42 -10.49 -0.02
N GLU A 68 -0.87 -10.87 -0.01
CA GLU A 68 -2.03 -9.99 0.24
C GLU A 68 -2.07 -9.44 1.69
N ILE A 69 -1.07 -8.64 2.05
CA ILE A 69 -0.85 -8.13 3.41
C ILE A 69 -1.99 -7.20 3.87
N GLY A 70 -2.66 -6.52 2.94
CA GLY A 70 -3.82 -5.68 3.25
C GLY A 70 -4.96 -6.47 3.90
N HIS A 71 -5.00 -7.79 3.74
CA HIS A 71 -6.00 -8.67 4.33
C HIS A 71 -5.49 -9.44 5.56
N LEU A 72 -4.32 -9.10 6.11
CA LEU A 72 -3.95 -9.56 7.45
C LEU A 72 -4.94 -9.02 8.48
N THR A 73 -5.54 -9.92 9.27
CA THR A 73 -6.37 -9.53 10.41
C THR A 73 -5.48 -8.99 11.53
N ILE A 74 -5.49 -7.67 11.71
CA ILE A 74 -4.75 -6.96 12.76
C ILE A 74 -5.61 -6.64 13.98
N ASP A 75 -6.93 -6.71 13.84
CA ASP A 75 -7.88 -6.40 14.92
C ASP A 75 -9.10 -7.34 14.83
N ALA A 76 -9.15 -8.34 15.72
CA ALA A 76 -10.17 -9.38 15.67
C ALA A 76 -11.58 -8.81 15.88
N GLY A 77 -12.47 -9.01 14.91
CA GLY A 77 -13.83 -8.47 14.94
C GLY A 77 -13.93 -6.98 14.61
N GLY A 78 -12.83 -6.37 14.18
CA GLY A 78 -12.72 -4.93 13.92
C GLY A 78 -13.49 -4.41 12.70
N ARG A 79 -12.95 -3.34 12.09
CA ARG A 79 -13.57 -2.59 10.98
C ARG A 79 -13.86 -3.49 9.78
N LEU A 80 -14.98 -3.21 9.10
CA LEU A 80 -15.35 -3.91 7.88
C LEU A 80 -14.38 -3.53 6.74
N CYS A 81 -13.80 -4.54 6.10
CA CYS A 81 -12.94 -4.40 4.92
C CYS A 81 -13.79 -4.39 3.64
N GLY A 82 -13.29 -3.76 2.57
CA GLY A 82 -13.96 -3.75 1.27
C GLY A 82 -14.20 -5.14 0.67
N CYS A 83 -13.39 -6.13 1.04
CA CYS A 83 -13.55 -7.52 0.61
C CYS A 83 -14.67 -8.29 1.35
N GLY A 84 -15.35 -7.66 2.32
CA GLY A 84 -16.41 -8.27 3.15
C GLY A 84 -15.92 -8.89 4.46
N GLY A 85 -14.60 -9.08 4.63
CA GLY A 85 -13.99 -9.48 5.89
C GLY A 85 -13.96 -8.38 6.95
N ARG A 86 -13.39 -8.68 8.14
CA ARG A 86 -13.28 -7.73 9.25
C ARG A 86 -11.88 -7.73 9.85
N GLY A 87 -11.44 -6.57 10.34
CA GLY A 87 -10.19 -6.46 11.06
C GLY A 87 -8.94 -6.46 10.18
N HIS A 88 -9.12 -6.44 8.85
CA HIS A 88 -8.02 -6.43 7.90
C HIS A 88 -7.25 -5.12 7.93
N LEU A 89 -5.94 -5.17 7.76
CA LEU A 89 -5.05 -4.00 7.75
C LEU A 89 -5.53 -2.87 6.83
N GLU A 90 -6.02 -3.22 5.64
CA GLU A 90 -6.57 -2.27 4.66
C GLU A 90 -7.69 -1.40 5.23
N ALA A 91 -8.51 -1.94 6.14
CA ALA A 91 -9.62 -1.23 6.77
C ALA A 91 -9.18 -0.13 7.77
N TYR A 92 -7.88 -0.01 8.01
CA TYR A 92 -7.29 0.95 8.94
C TYR A 92 -6.29 1.88 8.26
N ALA A 93 -5.45 1.36 7.37
CA ALA A 93 -4.30 2.10 6.85
C ALA A 93 -4.37 2.46 5.34
N SER A 94 -5.43 2.07 4.63
CA SER A 94 -5.61 2.48 3.23
C SER A 94 -6.10 3.92 3.11
N ARG A 95 -5.96 4.53 1.92
CA ARG A 95 -6.55 5.85 1.63
C ARG A 95 -8.05 5.87 1.82
N THR A 96 -8.73 4.77 1.49
CA THR A 96 -10.17 4.61 1.69
C THR A 96 -10.50 4.58 3.18
N ALA A 97 -9.72 3.86 3.99
CA ALA A 97 -9.90 3.83 5.45
C ALA A 97 -9.67 5.19 6.10
N MET A 98 -8.59 5.89 5.73
CA MET A 98 -8.32 7.24 6.24
C MET A 98 -9.40 8.23 5.84
N THR A 99 -9.88 8.18 4.58
CA THR A 99 -11.01 9.00 4.14
C THR A 99 -12.25 8.74 4.99
N ARG A 100 -12.58 7.46 5.23
CA ARG A 100 -13.74 7.09 6.04
C ARG A 100 -13.60 7.56 7.49
N ALA A 101 -12.40 7.48 8.07
CA ALA A 101 -12.12 7.97 9.42
C ALA A 101 -12.35 9.49 9.51
N LEU A 102 -11.76 10.26 8.58
CA LEU A 102 -11.90 11.72 8.52
C LEU A 102 -13.36 12.16 8.35
N LEU A 103 -14.09 11.56 7.42
CA LEU A 103 -15.52 11.83 7.23
C LEU A 103 -16.35 11.48 8.48
N GLY A 104 -15.96 10.43 9.21
CA GLY A 104 -16.57 10.05 10.47
C GLY A 104 -16.36 11.08 11.58
N GLU A 105 -15.19 11.71 11.64
CA GLU A 105 -14.87 12.76 12.62
C GLU A 105 -15.50 14.11 12.27
N LEU A 106 -15.56 14.46 10.97
CA LEU A 106 -16.32 15.60 10.47
C LEU A 106 -17.79 15.53 10.88
N LYS A 107 -18.42 14.35 10.73
CA LYS A 107 -19.81 14.12 11.18
C LYS A 107 -20.00 14.26 12.69
N ARG A 108 -18.93 14.11 13.48
CA ARG A 108 -18.92 14.34 14.93
C ARG A 108 -18.62 15.79 15.32
N GLY A 109 -18.44 16.67 14.34
CA GLY A 109 -18.22 18.10 14.56
C GLY A 109 -16.76 18.50 14.78
N ARG A 110 -15.79 17.63 14.49
CA ARG A 110 -14.38 18.04 14.48
C ARG A 110 -14.10 18.91 13.25
N SER A 111 -13.27 19.94 13.43
CA SER A 111 -12.81 20.82 12.35
C SER A 111 -11.56 20.28 11.67
N THR A 112 -11.40 20.59 10.39
CA THR A 112 -10.23 20.27 9.56
C THR A 112 -10.17 21.27 8.41
N LEU A 113 -8.97 21.58 7.94
CA LEU A 113 -8.71 22.37 6.74
C LEU A 113 -9.18 21.68 5.46
N LEU A 114 -9.54 20.39 5.53
CA LEU A 114 -10.08 19.64 4.40
C LEU A 114 -11.40 20.23 3.87
N THR A 115 -12.21 20.88 4.70
CA THR A 115 -13.45 21.54 4.25
C THR A 115 -13.16 22.71 3.30
N ASP A 116 -12.02 23.38 3.48
CA ASP A 116 -11.59 24.48 2.62
C ASP A 116 -10.90 23.95 1.35
N LEU A 117 -10.13 22.86 1.49
CA LEU A 117 -9.43 22.21 0.37
C LEU A 117 -10.37 21.41 -0.55
N MET A 118 -11.52 20.99 -0.02
CA MET A 118 -12.55 20.24 -0.70
C MET A 118 -13.94 20.75 -0.27
N PRO A 119 -14.43 21.85 -0.86
CA PRO A 119 -15.73 22.42 -0.50
C PRO A 119 -16.92 21.45 -0.70
N ASP A 120 -16.79 20.53 -1.67
CA ASP A 120 -17.78 19.48 -1.95
C ASP A 120 -17.55 18.21 -1.10
N LEU A 121 -16.80 18.28 0.00
CA LEU A 121 -16.61 17.18 0.94
C LEU A 121 -17.89 16.98 1.78
N GLU A 122 -19.00 16.69 1.12
CA GLU A 122 -20.26 16.30 1.73
C GLU A 122 -20.50 14.79 1.58
N GLY A 123 -21.13 14.18 2.58
CA GLY A 123 -21.80 12.89 2.40
C GLY A 123 -20.97 11.64 2.66
N ASP A 124 -21.66 10.51 2.68
CA ASP A 124 -21.20 9.24 3.22
C ASP A 124 -19.97 8.61 2.53
N ALA A 125 -19.23 7.80 3.29
CA ALA A 125 -18.08 7.04 2.81
C ALA A 125 -18.45 5.91 1.82
N SER A 126 -19.71 5.79 1.41
CA SER A 126 -20.21 4.80 0.45
C SER A 126 -20.34 5.35 -0.98
N GLY A 127 -20.23 6.67 -1.19
CA GLY A 127 -20.58 7.33 -2.45
C GLY A 127 -19.47 7.87 -3.35
N GLY A 128 -18.18 7.64 -3.07
CA GLY A 128 -17.11 7.79 -4.08
C GLY A 128 -16.12 8.96 -3.97
N THR A 129 -16.23 9.86 -2.99
CA THR A 129 -15.24 10.95 -2.83
C THR A 129 -14.07 10.51 -1.94
N ALA A 130 -13.23 9.61 -2.46
CA ALA A 130 -11.97 9.27 -1.79
C ALA A 130 -11.02 10.49 -1.81
N ILE A 131 -10.59 10.97 -0.64
CA ILE A 131 -9.66 12.10 -0.55
C ILE A 131 -8.36 11.69 -1.27
N ARG A 132 -7.88 12.54 -2.18
CA ARG A 132 -6.65 12.27 -2.93
C ARG A 132 -5.44 12.47 -2.01
N SER A 133 -4.39 11.66 -2.17
CA SER A 133 -3.20 11.73 -1.32
C SER A 133 -2.56 13.13 -1.29
N GLY A 134 -2.56 13.84 -2.42
CA GLY A 134 -2.04 15.22 -2.47
C GLY A 134 -2.86 16.23 -1.66
N VAL A 135 -4.15 15.98 -1.41
CA VAL A 135 -4.96 16.83 -0.52
C VAL A 135 -4.61 16.55 0.93
N LEU A 136 -4.47 15.27 1.31
CA LEU A 136 -4.01 14.89 2.64
C LEU A 136 -2.62 15.50 2.93
N ALA A 137 -1.70 15.44 1.97
CA ALA A 137 -0.37 16.03 2.09
C ALA A 137 -0.41 17.55 2.33
N LYS A 138 -1.27 18.28 1.61
CA LYS A 138 -1.47 19.72 1.84
C LYS A 138 -2.01 20.02 3.23
N ALA A 139 -2.98 19.24 3.72
CA ALA A 139 -3.53 19.42 5.06
C ALA A 139 -2.48 19.15 6.16
N VAL A 140 -1.69 18.08 6.03
CA VAL A 140 -0.57 17.79 6.95
C VAL A 140 0.47 18.92 6.92
N ALA A 141 0.87 19.39 5.74
CA ALA A 141 1.82 20.50 5.61
C ALA A 141 1.30 21.81 6.21
N ALA A 142 -0.02 22.01 6.24
CA ALA A 142 -0.67 23.14 6.86
C ALA A 142 -0.92 22.97 8.37
N GLY A 143 -0.49 21.86 8.97
CA GLY A 143 -0.64 21.60 10.41
C GLY A 143 -2.05 21.19 10.84
N ASP A 144 -2.83 20.59 9.93
CA ASP A 144 -4.17 20.08 10.26
C ASP A 144 -4.10 18.93 11.26
N GLU A 145 -4.47 19.22 12.52
CA GLU A 145 -4.39 18.26 13.63
C GLU A 145 -5.20 16.99 13.39
N LEU A 146 -6.43 17.10 12.89
CA LEU A 146 -7.29 15.93 12.65
C LEU A 146 -6.70 15.02 11.57
N VAL A 147 -6.16 15.61 10.50
CA VAL A 147 -5.51 14.84 9.45
C VAL A 147 -4.24 14.19 9.97
N ILE A 148 -3.39 14.93 10.69
CA ILE A 148 -2.16 14.40 11.28
C ILE A 148 -2.47 13.21 12.20
N GLU A 149 -3.44 13.36 13.12
CA GLU A 149 -3.89 12.28 14.00
C GLU A 149 -4.34 11.04 13.22
N THR A 150 -5.13 11.24 12.16
CA THR A 150 -5.63 10.13 11.33
C THR A 150 -4.49 9.42 10.59
N ILE A 151 -3.53 10.17 10.02
CA ILE A 151 -2.37 9.58 9.34
C ILE A 151 -1.48 8.84 10.35
N THR A 152 -1.29 9.38 11.54
CA THR A 152 -0.55 8.72 12.62
C THR A 152 -1.22 7.43 13.07
N GLU A 153 -2.54 7.42 13.27
CA GLU A 153 -3.29 6.19 13.59
C GLU A 153 -3.14 5.14 12.48
N ALA A 154 -3.32 5.54 11.21
CA ALA A 154 -3.11 4.67 10.06
C ALA A 154 -1.68 4.11 10.01
N GLY A 155 -0.68 4.95 10.31
CA GLY A 155 0.72 4.55 10.40
C GLY A 155 0.97 3.51 11.49
N HIS A 156 0.34 3.66 12.66
CA HIS A 156 0.45 2.66 13.71
C HIS A 156 -0.08 1.28 13.27
N TYR A 157 -1.25 1.25 12.65
CA TYR A 157 -1.82 0.01 12.13
C TYR A 157 -0.99 -0.60 11.01
N LEU A 158 -0.49 0.22 10.08
CA LEU A 158 0.45 -0.22 9.04
C LEU A 158 1.69 -0.84 9.68
N GLY A 159 2.27 -0.20 10.68
CA GLY A 159 3.40 -0.73 11.44
C GLY A 159 3.14 -2.09 12.08
N LEU A 160 1.94 -2.34 12.64
CA LEU A 160 1.57 -3.66 13.18
C LEU A 160 1.53 -4.75 12.09
N GLY A 161 0.99 -4.42 10.92
CA GLY A 161 0.99 -5.31 9.76
C GLY A 161 2.40 -5.62 9.27
N LEU A 162 3.25 -4.59 9.17
CA LEU A 162 4.66 -4.75 8.78
C LEU A 162 5.46 -5.56 9.80
N ALA A 163 5.29 -5.33 11.10
CA ALA A 163 5.92 -6.13 12.15
C ALA A 163 5.52 -7.60 12.07
N SER A 164 4.23 -7.87 11.81
CA SER A 164 3.73 -9.23 11.60
C SER A 164 4.40 -9.89 10.39
N ALA A 165 4.56 -9.16 9.28
CA ALA A 165 5.27 -9.65 8.10
C ALA A 165 6.78 -9.85 8.34
N MET A 166 7.43 -8.96 9.10
CA MET A 166 8.83 -9.11 9.52
C MET A 166 9.02 -10.39 10.34
N ASN A 167 8.14 -10.64 11.31
CA ASN A 167 8.22 -11.82 12.17
C ASN A 167 7.92 -13.11 11.42
N LEU A 168 6.93 -13.10 10.52
CA LEU A 168 6.49 -14.30 9.80
C LEU A 168 7.39 -14.66 8.62
N LEU A 169 7.79 -13.66 7.83
CA LEU A 169 8.50 -13.88 6.57
C LEU A 169 10.01 -13.65 6.70
N ASN A 170 10.43 -12.79 7.64
CA ASN A 170 11.81 -12.33 7.83
C ASN A 170 12.51 -11.99 6.49
N PRO A 171 11.96 -11.05 5.71
CA PRO A 171 12.59 -10.63 4.45
C PRO A 171 13.85 -9.80 4.75
N GLY A 172 14.79 -9.71 3.80
CA GLY A 172 15.92 -8.78 3.94
C GLY A 172 15.49 -7.30 3.82
N LEU A 173 14.36 -7.06 3.17
CA LEU A 173 13.86 -5.73 2.83
C LEU A 173 12.32 -5.70 2.76
N ILE A 174 11.73 -4.60 3.23
CA ILE A 174 10.36 -4.21 2.97
C ILE A 174 10.41 -2.90 2.18
N ILE A 175 9.76 -2.88 1.02
CA ILE A 175 9.64 -1.73 0.15
C ILE A 175 8.21 -1.19 0.28
N LEU A 176 8.07 0.02 0.83
CA LEU A 176 6.79 0.71 0.94
C LEU A 176 6.62 1.68 -0.21
N GLY A 177 5.52 1.56 -0.95
CA GLY A 177 5.21 2.44 -2.07
C GLY A 177 3.74 2.79 -2.15
N GLY A 178 3.35 3.33 -3.30
CA GLY A 178 1.99 3.76 -3.58
C GLY A 178 1.76 5.22 -3.21
N GLY A 179 0.81 5.86 -3.90
CA GLY A 179 0.66 7.31 -3.87
C GLY A 179 0.35 7.92 -2.49
N VAL A 180 0.01 7.12 -1.47
CA VAL A 180 -0.10 7.61 -0.09
C VAL A 180 1.29 7.74 0.55
N ILE A 181 2.14 6.71 0.44
CA ILE A 181 3.51 6.71 0.99
C ILE A 181 4.39 7.77 0.30
N GLU A 182 4.20 7.98 -1.00
CA GLU A 182 4.92 9.02 -1.74
C GLU A 182 4.50 10.44 -1.32
N ALA A 183 3.23 10.64 -0.99
CA ALA A 183 2.70 11.95 -0.64
C ALA A 183 2.87 12.32 0.84
N LEU A 184 3.01 11.34 1.73
CA LEU A 184 2.95 11.51 3.18
C LEU A 184 4.13 10.82 3.87
N ASP A 185 5.24 11.53 4.04
CA ASP A 185 6.40 11.07 4.81
C ASP A 185 6.01 10.63 6.23
N LEU A 186 5.08 11.37 6.85
CA LEU A 186 4.54 11.04 8.18
C LEU A 186 4.02 9.59 8.26
N LEU A 187 3.30 9.11 7.24
CA LEU A 187 2.77 7.75 7.25
C LEU A 187 3.90 6.72 7.22
N PHE A 188 4.90 6.94 6.38
CA PHE A 188 6.08 6.08 6.26
C PHE A 188 6.85 6.03 7.59
N ASP A 189 7.14 7.18 8.17
CA ASP A 189 7.94 7.29 9.39
C ASP A 189 7.24 6.62 10.58
N VAL A 190 5.95 6.90 10.78
CA VAL A 190 5.17 6.28 11.86
C VAL A 190 5.09 4.77 11.67
N ALA A 191 4.81 4.30 10.44
CA ALA A 191 4.72 2.87 10.17
C ALA A 191 6.05 2.15 10.37
N ALA A 192 7.15 2.70 9.87
CA ALA A 192 8.48 2.09 10.00
C ALA A 192 8.93 2.04 11.47
N ASN A 193 8.70 3.10 12.24
CA ASN A 193 9.04 3.14 13.66
C ASN A 193 8.19 2.15 14.47
N GLN A 194 6.87 2.13 14.23
CA GLN A 194 5.97 1.18 14.88
C GLN A 194 6.33 -0.26 14.52
N ALA A 195 6.67 -0.55 13.26
CA ALA A 195 7.08 -1.88 12.84
C ALA A 195 8.33 -2.37 13.58
N ARG A 196 9.36 -1.51 13.70
CA ARG A 196 10.59 -1.83 14.44
C ARG A 196 10.34 -2.05 15.93
N ARG A 197 9.41 -1.30 16.52
CA ARG A 197 9.05 -1.41 17.94
C ARG A 197 8.34 -2.72 18.28
N GLU A 198 7.50 -3.22 17.37
CA GLU A 198 6.65 -4.40 17.63
C GLU A 198 7.22 -5.71 17.07
N ALA A 199 8.17 -5.64 16.14
CA ALA A 199 8.84 -6.82 15.61
C ALA A 199 9.75 -7.48 16.66
N LEU A 200 10.07 -8.75 16.45
CA LEU A 200 11.11 -9.44 17.21
C LEU A 200 12.43 -8.65 17.10
N PRO A 201 13.22 -8.48 18.17
CA PRO A 201 14.43 -7.66 18.15
C PRO A 201 15.42 -8.01 17.02
N VAL A 202 15.55 -9.30 16.70
CA VAL A 202 16.39 -9.77 15.59
C VAL A 202 15.84 -9.33 14.23
N ALA A 203 14.53 -9.38 14.02
CA ALA A 203 13.90 -8.91 12.79
C ALA A 203 13.93 -7.38 12.68
N ALA A 204 13.72 -6.67 13.79
CA ALA A 204 13.78 -5.20 13.84
C ALA A 204 15.14 -4.63 13.43
N THR A 205 16.22 -5.40 13.63
CA THR A 205 17.60 -5.03 13.27
C THR A 205 18.00 -5.53 11.88
N SER A 206 17.53 -6.71 11.44
CA SER A 206 17.90 -7.29 10.15
C SER A 206 17.08 -6.76 8.97
N VAL A 207 15.77 -6.56 9.16
CA VAL A 207 14.86 -6.17 8.07
C VAL A 207 14.94 -4.67 7.84
N LYS A 208 15.31 -4.27 6.63
CA LYS A 208 15.31 -2.87 6.21
C LYS A 208 13.91 -2.47 5.73
N ILE A 209 13.46 -1.26 6.06
CA ILE A 209 12.21 -0.69 5.53
C ILE A 209 12.60 0.56 4.74
N VAL A 210 12.26 0.60 3.46
CA VAL A 210 12.60 1.69 2.53
C VAL A 210 11.39 2.08 1.69
N LYS A 211 11.44 3.25 1.06
CA LYS A 211 10.46 3.62 0.03
C LYS A 211 10.73 2.92 -1.30
N ALA A 212 9.71 2.84 -2.14
CA ALA A 212 9.82 2.36 -3.52
C ALA A 212 10.85 3.19 -4.30
N GLY A 213 11.76 2.53 -5.01
CA GLY A 213 12.82 3.20 -5.76
C GLY A 213 12.32 3.84 -7.05
N LEU A 214 11.22 3.34 -7.61
CA LEU A 214 10.62 3.86 -8.83
C LEU A 214 9.41 4.77 -8.57
N GLY A 215 8.98 4.91 -7.31
CA GLY A 215 7.82 5.70 -6.90
C GLY A 215 6.55 5.32 -7.69
N ASP A 216 5.84 6.30 -8.24
CA ASP A 216 4.64 6.07 -9.06
C ASP A 216 4.91 5.24 -10.33
N ASN A 217 6.17 5.11 -10.74
CA ASN A 217 6.53 4.35 -11.94
C ASN A 217 6.73 2.85 -11.71
N SER A 218 6.69 2.34 -10.47
CA SER A 218 6.93 0.91 -10.20
C SER A 218 6.01 0.01 -11.05
N GLY A 219 4.72 0.37 -11.16
CA GLY A 219 3.75 -0.38 -11.94
C GLY A 219 3.99 -0.34 -13.45
N VAL A 220 4.23 0.85 -14.03
CA VAL A 220 4.43 0.98 -15.49
C VAL A 220 5.76 0.36 -15.94
N VAL A 221 6.83 0.52 -15.15
CA VAL A 221 8.13 -0.11 -15.42
C VAL A 221 8.01 -1.63 -15.32
N GLY A 222 7.33 -2.13 -14.29
CA GLY A 222 7.03 -3.55 -14.16
C GLY A 222 6.21 -4.10 -15.34
N ALA A 223 5.22 -3.33 -15.82
CA ALA A 223 4.38 -3.74 -16.94
C ALA A 223 5.18 -3.80 -18.25
N ALA A 224 6.08 -2.84 -18.46
CA ALA A 224 6.99 -2.85 -19.59
C ALA A 224 7.93 -4.07 -19.53
N LEU A 225 8.46 -4.42 -18.35
CA LEU A 225 9.27 -5.63 -18.16
C LEU A 225 8.48 -6.90 -18.47
N LEU A 226 7.25 -7.02 -17.97
CA LEU A 226 6.37 -8.16 -18.24
C LEU A 226 6.04 -8.28 -19.74
N GLY A 227 5.79 -7.14 -20.40
CA GLY A 227 5.55 -7.08 -21.84
C GLY A 227 6.76 -7.52 -22.65
N ALA A 228 7.96 -7.06 -22.28
CA ALA A 228 9.22 -7.49 -22.91
C ALA A 228 9.44 -9.00 -22.75
N GLN A 229 9.24 -9.55 -21.55
CA GLN A 229 9.34 -11.00 -21.31
C GLN A 229 8.34 -11.81 -22.15
N ALA A 230 7.14 -11.28 -22.41
CA ALA A 230 6.15 -11.92 -23.25
C ALA A 230 6.51 -11.89 -24.75
N ALA A 231 7.37 -10.97 -25.17
CA ALA A 231 7.81 -10.83 -26.55
C ALA A 231 9.03 -11.70 -26.92
N GLY A 232 9.79 -12.17 -25.91
CA GLY A 232 11.06 -12.87 -26.10
C GLY A 232 12.24 -11.92 -26.26
#